data_AF-A0A8I2D958-F1
#
_entry.id   AF-A0A8I2D958-F1
#
_cell.length_a   1.000
_cell.length_b   1.000
_cell.length_c   1.000
_cell.angle_alpha   90.00
_cell.angle_beta   90.00
_cell.angle_gamma   90.00
#
_symmetry.space_group_name_H-M   'P 1'
#
loop_
_entity.id
_entity.type
_entity.pdbx_description
1 polymer ?
#
loop_
_entity_poly.entity_id
_entity_poly.type
_entity_poly.pdbx_seq_one_letter_code
_entity_poly.pdbx_strand_id
1 'polypeptide(L)'
;MKRIEIPFQIFKILEQGYHIAIAVKVNGMPAHWIIDSGASHSVFDKARISCFLPEFQLKESPMMAMGLGNELEPFLLKVSDFEIEKRKISKYQATLLDLSPLNQIYSRYFNDPIHGVLGCDLLVKLKAKLNYKKKTIELKKEKKPMQILSIMPDSEHLMVTLKVRKQKANMLIDTGASSTIFDLNLFKQFYPYEASQLERTDQPSAGIANDAQNFGAALIPELCIGPVKMTNYEMLLIDLEHINSLYSKLDLPPIDGLLGNDLLFKLKASLSFKSHSLRLPFPH
;
A
#
# COMPACT_ATOMS: atom_id res chain seq x y z
N MET A 1 -22.74 6.53 -17.44
CA MET A 1 -22.53 7.02 -16.05
C MET A 1 -21.66 8.25 -16.09
N LYS A 2 -21.89 9.25 -15.22
CA LYS A 2 -20.92 10.34 -15.01
C LYS A 2 -19.66 9.79 -14.33
N ARG A 3 -18.50 10.36 -14.68
CA ARG A 3 -17.21 10.16 -14.01
C ARG A 3 -17.19 10.91 -12.67
N ILE A 4 -16.39 10.44 -11.70
CA ILE A 4 -16.32 11.01 -10.34
C ILE A 4 -14.84 11.05 -9.94
N GLU A 5 -14.17 12.18 -10.18
CA GLU A 5 -12.81 12.40 -9.69
C GLU A 5 -12.85 12.82 -8.23
N ILE A 6 -12.41 11.92 -7.34
CA ILE A 6 -12.20 12.20 -5.92
C ILE A 6 -10.76 12.67 -5.75
N PRO A 7 -10.47 13.82 -5.10
CA PRO A 7 -9.12 14.20 -4.72
C PRO A 7 -8.66 13.34 -3.53
N PHE A 8 -7.39 12.94 -3.52
CA PHE A 8 -6.77 12.38 -2.33
C PHE A 8 -5.79 13.39 -1.71
N GLN A 9 -5.79 13.44 -0.38
CA GLN A 9 -4.80 14.17 0.40
C GLN A 9 -3.47 13.41 0.33
N ILE A 10 -2.35 14.15 0.40
CA ILE A 10 -1.01 13.57 0.47
C ILE A 10 -0.43 13.92 1.83
N PHE A 11 -0.11 12.89 2.59
CA PHE A 11 0.51 12.98 3.90
C PHE A 11 2.00 12.69 3.74
N LYS A 12 2.86 13.71 3.86
CA LYS A 12 4.31 13.50 3.91
C LYS A 12 4.65 12.96 5.30
N ILE A 13 5.30 11.81 5.35
CA ILE A 13 5.62 11.05 6.57
C ILE A 13 7.06 10.56 6.41
N LEU A 14 7.91 10.83 7.40
CA LEU A 14 9.38 10.78 7.29
C LEU A 14 9.93 11.77 6.23
N GLU A 15 11.26 11.85 6.06
CA GLU A 15 11.86 12.88 5.21
C GLU A 15 11.61 12.70 3.70
N GLN A 16 11.37 11.47 3.25
CA GLN A 16 11.20 11.13 1.83
C GLN A 16 9.86 10.42 1.53
N GLY A 17 9.14 9.98 2.56
CA GLY A 17 7.96 9.13 2.43
C GLY A 17 6.64 9.88 2.24
N TYR A 18 5.67 9.20 1.63
CA TYR A 18 4.31 9.71 1.46
C TYR A 18 3.27 8.62 1.68
N HIS A 19 2.17 8.95 2.35
CA HIS A 19 0.92 8.18 2.30
C HIS A 19 -0.19 9.01 1.64
N ILE A 20 -1.24 8.35 1.19
CA ILE A 20 -2.38 8.99 0.51
C ILE A 20 -3.68 8.66 1.22
N ALA A 21 -4.56 9.66 1.34
CA ALA A 21 -5.76 9.55 2.15
C ALA A 21 -6.98 10.18 1.48
N ILE A 22 -8.17 9.73 1.87
CA ILE A 22 -9.46 10.25 1.43
C ILE A 22 -10.37 10.52 2.62
N ALA A 23 -11.30 11.45 2.42
CA ALA A 23 -12.50 11.54 3.26
C ALA A 23 -13.53 10.52 2.79
N VAL A 24 -14.11 9.79 3.73
CA VAL A 24 -15.28 8.93 3.55
C VAL A 24 -16.35 9.34 4.56
N LYS A 25 -17.53 8.71 4.52
CA LYS A 25 -18.49 8.76 5.62
C LYS A 25 -18.87 7.37 6.10
N VAL A 26 -19.07 7.24 7.41
CA VAL A 26 -19.56 6.03 8.06
C VAL A 26 -20.84 6.42 8.80
N ASN A 27 -21.96 5.77 8.48
CA ASN A 27 -23.29 6.12 9.00
C ASN A 27 -23.62 7.63 8.85
N GLY A 28 -23.09 8.27 7.79
CA GLY A 28 -23.26 9.70 7.50
C GLY A 28 -22.23 10.65 8.14
N MET A 29 -21.46 10.22 9.15
CA MET A 29 -20.42 11.02 9.81
C MET A 29 -19.08 10.92 9.07
N PRO A 30 -18.29 12.00 8.99
CA PRO A 30 -17.03 12.03 8.23
C PRO A 30 -15.95 11.18 8.89
N ALA A 31 -15.06 10.58 8.09
CA ALA A 31 -13.94 9.78 8.54
C ALA A 31 -12.72 9.94 7.61
N HIS A 32 -11.52 9.92 8.17
CA HIS A 32 -10.25 10.01 7.43
C HIS A 32 -9.65 8.62 7.24
N TRP A 33 -9.41 8.22 5.99
CA TRP A 33 -9.00 6.87 5.61
C TRP A 33 -7.76 6.88 4.72
N ILE A 34 -6.79 6.02 5.03
CA ILE A 34 -5.60 5.80 4.19
C ILE A 34 -5.98 4.88 3.04
N ILE A 35 -5.38 5.06 1.86
CA ILE A 35 -5.49 4.08 0.76
C ILE A 35 -4.26 3.19 0.79
N ASP A 36 -4.49 1.88 0.88
CA ASP A 36 -3.46 0.87 0.96
C ASP A 36 -3.80 -0.29 0.00
N SER A 37 -2.82 -0.74 -0.77
CA SER A 37 -2.95 -1.87 -1.69
C SER A 37 -1.95 -2.99 -1.41
N GLY A 38 -1.11 -2.82 -0.38
CA GLY A 38 -0.45 -3.92 0.31
C GLY A 38 -1.40 -4.60 1.30
N ALA A 39 -2.30 -3.84 1.93
CA ALA A 39 -3.43 -4.38 2.69
C ALA A 39 -4.45 -5.05 1.75
N SER A 40 -4.65 -6.37 1.91
CA SER A 40 -5.65 -7.10 1.12
C SER A 40 -7.09 -6.72 1.47
N HIS A 41 -7.35 -6.43 2.75
CA HIS A 41 -8.67 -6.10 3.30
C HIS A 41 -8.72 -4.69 3.87
N SER A 42 -9.87 -4.03 3.68
CA SER A 42 -10.19 -2.76 4.33
C SER A 42 -10.52 -2.96 5.81
N VAL A 43 -9.95 -2.12 6.67
CA VAL A 43 -10.08 -2.22 8.13
C VAL A 43 -10.41 -0.88 8.77
N PHE A 44 -11.21 -0.90 9.83
CA PHE A 44 -11.53 0.23 10.69
C PHE A 44 -10.61 0.24 11.91
N ASP A 45 -10.34 1.41 12.49
CA ASP A 45 -9.70 1.52 13.81
C ASP A 45 -10.66 1.05 14.91
N LYS A 46 -10.31 -0.03 15.61
CA LYS A 46 -11.03 -0.57 16.76
C LYS A 46 -11.26 0.48 17.86
N ALA A 47 -10.33 1.42 18.04
CA ALA A 47 -10.45 2.48 19.03
C ALA A 47 -11.43 3.60 18.64
N ARG A 48 -11.92 3.64 17.39
CA ARG A 48 -12.71 4.76 16.83
C ARG A 48 -14.06 4.36 16.26
N ILE A 49 -14.40 3.08 16.24
CA ILE A 49 -15.70 2.62 15.74
C ILE A 49 -16.88 3.19 16.56
N SER A 50 -16.65 3.49 17.84
CA SER A 50 -17.57 4.21 18.73
C SER A 50 -17.98 5.60 18.22
N CYS A 51 -17.13 6.28 17.43
CA CYS A 51 -17.47 7.55 16.79
C CYS A 51 -18.56 7.39 15.71
N PHE A 52 -18.78 6.17 15.21
CA PHE A 52 -19.74 5.87 14.13
C PHE A 52 -20.91 5.01 14.58
N LEU A 53 -20.71 4.23 15.63
CA LEU A 53 -21.68 3.38 16.31
C LEU A 53 -21.40 3.45 17.82
N PRO A 54 -22.06 4.33 18.59
CA PRO A 54 -21.83 4.44 20.04
C PRO A 54 -22.10 3.13 20.78
N GLU A 55 -23.06 2.35 20.30
CA GLU A 55 -23.35 1.00 20.75
C GLU A 55 -23.04 0.01 19.60
N PHE A 56 -22.21 -0.99 19.88
CA PHE A 56 -21.83 -2.03 18.92
C PHE A 56 -21.50 -3.33 19.66
N GLN A 57 -21.71 -4.46 18.98
CA GLN A 57 -21.25 -5.76 19.43
C GLN A 57 -20.13 -6.24 18.51
N LEU A 58 -19.02 -6.67 19.12
CA LEU A 58 -17.91 -7.29 18.40
C LEU A 58 -18.17 -8.78 18.24
N LYS A 59 -17.90 -9.31 17.05
CA LYS A 59 -17.67 -10.73 16.83
C LYS A 59 -16.20 -10.94 16.49
N GLU A 60 -15.57 -12.00 16.97
CA GLU A 60 -14.24 -12.40 16.47
C GLU A 60 -14.29 -12.77 14.98
N SER A 61 -13.21 -12.45 14.26
CA SER A 61 -12.98 -12.93 12.90
C SER A 61 -12.51 -14.39 12.93
N PRO A 62 -13.01 -15.28 12.04
CA PRO A 62 -12.48 -16.63 11.88
C PRO A 62 -11.14 -16.66 11.12
N MET A 63 -10.63 -15.50 10.68
CA MET A 63 -9.37 -15.32 9.97
C MET A 63 -8.50 -14.33 10.75
N MET A 64 -7.24 -14.69 10.98
CA MET A 64 -6.20 -13.77 11.45
C MET A 64 -5.83 -12.77 10.35
N ALA A 65 -5.43 -11.56 10.74
CA ALA A 65 -4.73 -10.65 9.85
C ALA A 65 -3.23 -10.68 10.13
N MET A 66 -2.42 -10.20 9.19
CA MET A 66 -1.00 -9.95 9.40
C MET A 66 -0.73 -8.47 9.10
N GLY A 67 -0.04 -7.78 10.01
CA GLY A 67 0.27 -6.36 9.87
C GLY A 67 1.53 -5.99 10.66
N LEU A 68 2.39 -5.16 10.07
CA LEU A 68 3.68 -4.78 10.65
C LEU A 68 4.59 -5.98 11.00
N GLY A 69 4.48 -7.08 10.24
CA GLY A 69 5.16 -8.36 10.52
C GLY A 69 4.55 -9.22 11.63
N ASN A 70 3.50 -8.75 12.31
CA ASN A 70 2.87 -9.44 13.44
C ASN A 70 1.51 -10.05 13.02
N GLU A 71 1.11 -11.15 13.66
CA GLU A 71 -0.28 -11.60 13.62
C GLU A 71 -1.18 -10.66 14.44
N LEU A 72 -2.37 -10.37 13.93
CA LEU A 72 -3.33 -9.45 14.54
C LEU A 72 -4.73 -10.10 14.55
N GLU A 73 -5.37 -10.13 15.73
CA GLU A 73 -6.73 -10.64 15.93
C GLU A 73 -7.78 -9.63 15.42
N PRO A 74 -8.51 -9.91 14.32
CA PRO A 74 -9.50 -8.98 13.79
C PRO A 74 -10.87 -9.21 14.41
N PHE A 75 -11.64 -8.13 14.53
CA PHE A 75 -13.04 -8.20 14.94
C PHE A 75 -13.95 -7.80 13.78
N LEU A 76 -15.14 -8.37 13.72
CA LEU A 76 -16.14 -8.13 12.69
C LEU A 76 -17.35 -7.42 13.33
N LEU A 77 -17.85 -6.39 12.64
CA LEU A 77 -19.16 -5.80 12.89
C LEU A 77 -19.89 -5.48 11.58
N LYS A 78 -21.09 -4.89 11.68
CA LYS A 78 -21.81 -4.34 10.53
C LYS A 78 -22.05 -2.85 10.76
N VAL A 79 -21.60 -2.02 9.83
CA VAL A 79 -22.01 -0.60 9.76
C VAL A 79 -23.23 -0.48 8.84
N SER A 80 -24.16 0.41 9.17
CA SER A 80 -25.37 0.61 8.38
C SER A 80 -25.02 1.09 6.97
N ASP A 81 -24.08 2.04 6.86
CA ASP A 81 -23.62 2.58 5.58
C ASP A 81 -22.14 2.98 5.62
N PHE A 82 -21.40 2.59 4.58
CA PHE A 82 -20.08 3.12 4.26
C PHE A 82 -20.12 3.87 2.93
N GLU A 83 -19.72 5.13 2.91
CA GLU A 83 -19.91 6.04 1.77
C GLU A 83 -18.60 6.68 1.32
N ILE A 84 -18.25 6.48 0.04
CA ILE A 84 -17.18 7.23 -0.62
C ILE A 84 -17.81 8.15 -1.68
N GLU A 85 -17.81 9.47 -1.42
CA GLU A 85 -18.47 10.50 -2.22
C GLU A 85 -19.96 10.22 -2.49
N LYS A 86 -20.27 9.53 -3.59
CA LYS A 86 -21.64 9.21 -4.05
C LYS A 86 -21.82 7.70 -4.22
N ARG A 87 -20.95 6.91 -3.59
CA ARG A 87 -20.96 5.44 -3.58
C ARG A 87 -21.23 4.95 -2.16
N LYS A 88 -22.48 4.57 -1.91
CA LYS A 88 -22.98 4.02 -0.65
C LYS A 88 -22.93 2.50 -0.70
N ILE A 89 -22.26 1.89 0.28
CA ILE A 89 -22.22 0.45 0.54
C ILE A 89 -23.02 0.21 1.82
N SER A 90 -24.30 -0.08 1.68
CA SER A 90 -25.19 -0.35 2.82
C SER A 90 -24.96 -1.75 3.41
N LYS A 91 -25.15 -1.89 4.72
CA LYS A 91 -24.92 -3.11 5.50
C LYS A 91 -23.50 -3.69 5.31
N TYR A 92 -22.49 -2.82 5.21
CA TYR A 92 -21.11 -3.25 5.05
C TYR A 92 -20.63 -4.00 6.31
N GLN A 93 -20.11 -5.21 6.10
CA GLN A 93 -19.40 -5.93 7.15
C GLN A 93 -18.00 -5.34 7.25
N ALA A 94 -17.75 -4.66 8.37
CA ALA A 94 -16.49 -4.00 8.65
C ALA A 94 -15.59 -4.92 9.46
N THR A 95 -14.33 -5.05 9.03
CA THR A 95 -13.26 -5.63 9.84
C THR A 95 -12.63 -4.51 10.68
N LEU A 96 -12.29 -4.80 11.92
CA LEU A 96 -11.59 -3.92 12.85
C LEU A 96 -10.21 -4.50 13.18
N LEU A 97 -9.20 -3.63 13.21
CA LEU A 97 -7.90 -3.90 13.82
C LEU A 97 -7.57 -2.79 14.82
N ASP A 98 -6.68 -3.06 15.76
CA ASP A 98 -6.07 -1.98 16.53
C ASP A 98 -5.10 -1.21 15.64
N LEU A 99 -5.46 0.02 15.26
CA LEU A 99 -4.60 0.90 14.47
C LEU A 99 -3.80 1.87 15.35
N SER A 100 -3.75 1.67 16.66
CA SER A 100 -3.02 2.53 17.61
C SER A 100 -1.53 2.72 17.26
N PRO A 101 -0.74 1.69 16.88
CA PRO A 101 0.66 1.90 16.49
C PRO A 101 0.80 2.79 15.26
N LEU A 102 -0.10 2.65 14.28
CA LEU A 102 -0.13 3.47 13.09
C LEU A 102 -0.56 4.91 13.43
N ASN A 103 -1.60 5.09 14.24
CA ASN A 103 -2.06 6.39 14.72
C ASN A 103 -1.01 7.13 15.59
N GLN A 104 -0.13 6.42 16.31
CA GLN A 104 1.02 7.00 17.03
C GLN A 104 2.16 7.51 16.11
N ILE A 105 2.23 7.02 14.87
CA ILE A 105 3.14 7.55 13.84
C ILE A 105 2.48 8.78 13.19
N TYR A 106 1.20 8.68 12.83
CA TYR A 106 0.45 9.75 12.18
C TYR A 106 0.29 11.00 13.06
N SER A 107 0.12 10.85 14.38
CA SER A 107 -0.02 11.98 15.33
C SER A 107 1.21 12.90 15.42
N ARG A 108 2.37 12.46 14.89
CA ARG A 108 3.57 13.30 14.76
C ARG A 108 3.50 14.31 13.59
N TYR A 109 2.54 14.12 12.69
CA TYR A 109 2.42 14.87 11.43
C TYR A 109 1.02 15.48 11.24
N PHE A 110 -0.02 14.91 11.85
CA PHE A 110 -1.43 15.32 11.69
C PHE A 110 -2.17 15.31 13.02
N ASN A 111 -2.99 16.34 13.25
CA ASN A 111 -3.82 16.44 14.45
C ASN A 111 -4.99 15.46 14.43
N ASP A 112 -5.55 15.20 13.25
CA ASP A 112 -6.69 14.31 13.05
C ASP A 112 -6.21 12.87 12.77
N PRO A 113 -6.56 11.89 13.63
CA PRO A 113 -6.13 10.51 13.47
C PRO A 113 -6.89 9.78 12.35
N ILE A 114 -6.30 8.70 11.85
CA ILE A 114 -6.93 7.84 10.85
C ILE A 114 -8.01 6.96 11.51
N HIS A 115 -9.09 6.73 10.78
CA HIS A 115 -10.26 5.97 11.21
C HIS A 115 -10.36 4.60 10.54
N GLY A 116 -9.52 4.35 9.55
CA GLY A 116 -9.41 3.09 8.83
C GLY A 116 -8.42 3.14 7.68
N VAL A 117 -8.24 1.99 7.04
CA VAL A 117 -7.37 1.73 5.90
C VAL A 117 -8.21 1.07 4.81
N LEU A 118 -8.19 1.63 3.60
CA LEU A 118 -8.95 1.18 2.43
C LEU A 118 -8.07 0.21 1.63
N GLY A 119 -8.30 -1.09 1.83
CA GLY A 119 -7.57 -2.20 1.23
C GLY A 119 -8.01 -2.56 -0.19
N CYS A 120 -7.33 -3.56 -0.76
CA CYS A 120 -7.60 -4.07 -2.11
C CYS A 120 -9.06 -4.52 -2.32
N ASP A 121 -9.70 -5.16 -1.33
CA ASP A 121 -11.10 -5.62 -1.42
C ASP A 121 -12.06 -4.51 -1.91
N LEU A 122 -12.02 -3.33 -1.28
CA LEU A 122 -12.87 -2.21 -1.63
C LEU A 122 -12.35 -1.47 -2.87
N LEU A 123 -11.03 -1.38 -3.07
CA LEU A 123 -10.45 -0.76 -4.27
C LEU A 123 -10.84 -1.51 -5.56
N VAL A 124 -10.85 -2.86 -5.53
CA VAL A 124 -11.30 -3.72 -6.64
C VAL A 124 -12.82 -3.68 -6.78
N LYS A 125 -13.58 -3.84 -5.68
CA LYS A 125 -15.06 -3.81 -5.67
C LYS A 125 -15.63 -2.48 -6.17
N LEU A 126 -15.05 -1.35 -5.76
CA LEU A 126 -15.42 -0.01 -6.23
C LEU A 126 -14.88 0.30 -7.64
N LYS A 127 -14.01 -0.57 -8.17
CA LYS A 127 -13.36 -0.44 -9.50
C LYS A 127 -12.59 0.88 -9.58
N ALA A 128 -11.85 1.17 -8.51
CA ALA A 128 -11.09 2.38 -8.31
C ALA A 128 -10.01 2.59 -9.37
N LYS A 129 -9.50 3.82 -9.46
CA LYS A 129 -8.23 4.10 -10.15
C LYS A 129 -7.51 5.27 -9.52
N LEU A 130 -6.32 5.08 -8.95
CA LEU A 130 -5.47 6.17 -8.48
C LEU A 130 -4.79 6.90 -9.67
N ASN A 131 -4.47 8.19 -9.50
CA ASN A 131 -3.74 9.00 -10.49
C ASN A 131 -2.80 9.99 -9.78
N TYR A 132 -1.55 9.58 -9.60
CA TYR A 132 -0.51 10.30 -8.88
C TYR A 132 -0.13 11.63 -9.55
N LYS A 133 -0.26 11.73 -10.89
CA LYS A 133 -0.08 13.01 -11.60
C LYS A 133 -1.18 14.04 -11.27
N LYS A 134 -2.42 13.59 -11.10
CA LYS A 134 -3.57 14.47 -10.83
C LYS A 134 -3.81 14.72 -9.33
N LYS A 135 -3.34 13.85 -8.45
CA LYS A 135 -3.81 13.71 -7.05
C LYS A 135 -5.32 13.38 -6.96
N THR A 136 -5.85 12.70 -7.98
CA THR A 136 -7.27 12.29 -8.05
C THR A 136 -7.42 10.82 -8.43
N ILE A 137 -8.66 10.31 -8.39
CA ILE A 137 -8.97 8.92 -8.73
C ILE A 137 -9.58 8.79 -10.16
N GLU A 138 -8.81 8.81 -11.29
CA GLU A 138 -9.36 8.45 -12.65
C GLU A 138 -8.45 8.30 -13.95
N LEU A 139 -9.09 7.86 -15.06
CA LEU A 139 -8.72 7.48 -16.49
C LEU A 139 -8.00 8.40 -17.52
N LYS A 140 -6.72 8.13 -17.89
CA LYS A 140 -6.03 8.06 -19.25
C LYS A 140 -4.48 8.03 -19.03
N LYS A 141 -3.52 7.68 -19.93
CA LYS A 141 -3.39 6.85 -21.18
C LYS A 141 -2.27 5.78 -20.91
N GLU A 142 -1.77 5.01 -21.88
CA GLU A 142 -0.79 3.88 -21.72
C GLU A 142 -1.27 2.73 -20.81
N LYS A 143 -0.65 1.54 -20.88
CA LYS A 143 -0.99 0.37 -20.03
C LYS A 143 0.17 -0.63 -19.90
N LYS A 144 0.50 -1.01 -18.67
CA LYS A 144 1.00 -2.35 -18.31
C LYS A 144 -0.13 -3.13 -17.62
N PRO A 145 -0.27 -4.45 -17.81
CA PRO A 145 -1.12 -5.26 -16.95
C PRO A 145 -0.55 -5.29 -15.52
N MET A 146 -1.44 -5.33 -14.53
CA MET A 146 -1.18 -5.78 -13.16
C MET A 146 -1.75 -7.19 -13.06
N GLN A 147 -1.08 -8.08 -12.34
CA GLN A 147 -1.62 -9.36 -11.95
C GLN A 147 -2.32 -9.17 -10.59
N ILE A 148 -3.49 -9.77 -10.41
CA ILE A 148 -4.01 -10.04 -9.06
C ILE A 148 -3.40 -11.35 -8.62
N LEU A 149 -2.80 -11.36 -7.45
CA LEU A 149 -2.36 -12.57 -6.75
C LEU A 149 -3.32 -12.82 -5.59
N SER A 150 -3.99 -13.96 -5.59
CA SER A 150 -4.82 -14.39 -4.47
C SER A 150 -3.96 -15.24 -3.54
N ILE A 151 -3.60 -14.70 -2.37
CA ILE A 151 -2.69 -15.35 -1.41
C ILE A 151 -3.47 -16.30 -0.48
N MET A 152 -4.71 -15.92 -0.18
CA MET A 152 -5.69 -16.66 0.62
C MET A 152 -7.08 -16.39 0.03
N PRO A 153 -8.14 -17.14 0.43
CA PRO A 153 -9.51 -16.75 0.14
C PRO A 153 -9.76 -15.29 0.50
N ASP A 154 -10.41 -14.56 -0.41
CA ASP A 154 -10.69 -13.11 -0.36
C ASP A 154 -9.47 -12.16 -0.18
N SER A 155 -8.22 -12.68 -0.15
CA SER A 155 -7.00 -11.88 0.01
C SER A 155 -6.32 -11.60 -1.34
N GLU A 156 -6.66 -10.45 -1.96
CA GLU A 156 -6.09 -10.00 -3.24
C GLU A 156 -4.92 -9.01 -3.06
N HIS A 157 -3.77 -9.31 -3.64
CA HIS A 157 -2.63 -8.40 -3.78
C HIS A 157 -2.40 -8.04 -5.25
N LEU A 158 -1.88 -6.83 -5.51
CA LEU A 158 -1.53 -6.40 -6.87
C LEU A 158 -0.03 -6.52 -7.14
N MET A 159 0.35 -7.21 -8.22
CA MET A 159 1.73 -7.30 -8.70
C MET A 159 1.89 -6.67 -10.09
N VAL A 160 3.05 -6.07 -10.38
CA VAL A 160 3.41 -5.58 -11.72
C VAL A 160 4.88 -5.82 -12.04
N THR A 161 5.13 -6.38 -13.23
CA THR A 161 6.50 -6.51 -13.75
C THR A 161 7.02 -5.17 -14.28
N LEU A 162 7.91 -4.54 -13.53
CA LEU A 162 8.67 -3.37 -13.96
C LEU A 162 9.94 -3.80 -14.71
N LYS A 163 10.61 -2.82 -15.34
CA LYS A 163 11.95 -3.01 -15.91
C LYS A 163 12.92 -2.22 -15.05
N VAL A 164 13.89 -2.90 -14.44
CA VAL A 164 14.94 -2.27 -13.63
C VAL A 164 16.24 -2.39 -14.41
N ARG A 165 16.79 -1.24 -14.82
CA ARG A 165 17.91 -1.11 -15.78
C ARG A 165 17.64 -1.90 -17.07
N LYS A 166 18.12 -3.14 -17.17
CA LYS A 166 17.92 -4.05 -18.33
C LYS A 166 16.98 -5.24 -18.04
N GLN A 167 16.76 -5.59 -16.77
CA GLN A 167 16.06 -6.82 -16.36
C GLN A 167 14.61 -6.54 -15.94
N LYS A 168 13.84 -7.60 -15.69
CA LYS A 168 12.45 -7.55 -15.21
C LYS A 168 12.44 -7.69 -13.69
N ALA A 169 11.60 -6.91 -13.01
CA ALA A 169 11.38 -7.04 -11.56
C ALA A 169 9.87 -7.15 -11.28
N ASN A 170 9.45 -8.17 -10.54
CA ASN A 170 8.11 -8.38 -10.03
C ASN A 170 7.91 -7.59 -8.74
N MET A 171 7.25 -6.43 -8.84
CA MET A 171 6.96 -5.61 -7.67
C MET A 171 5.52 -5.82 -7.21
N LEU A 172 5.29 -6.02 -5.92
CA LEU A 172 3.98 -5.76 -5.33
C LEU A 172 3.70 -4.25 -5.38
N ILE A 173 2.44 -3.86 -5.56
CA ILE A 173 2.04 -2.46 -5.61
C ILE A 173 1.46 -2.09 -4.25
N ASP A 174 2.25 -1.38 -3.46
CA ASP A 174 1.92 -1.07 -2.08
C ASP A 174 1.71 0.44 -1.93
N THR A 175 0.47 0.84 -1.69
CA THR A 175 0.12 2.25 -1.44
C THR A 175 0.05 2.60 0.05
N GLY A 176 0.17 1.61 0.94
CA GLY A 176 0.52 1.79 2.35
C GLY A 176 2.04 1.92 2.57
N ALA A 177 2.88 1.46 1.66
CA ALA A 177 4.31 1.70 1.69
C ALA A 177 4.64 3.18 1.36
N SER A 178 5.32 3.84 2.30
CA SER A 178 5.83 5.20 2.10
C SER A 178 6.94 5.29 1.06
N SER A 179 7.73 4.20 0.96
CA SER A 179 8.98 4.09 0.24
C SER A 179 9.06 2.77 -0.52
N THR A 180 9.77 2.74 -1.66
CA THR A 180 10.00 1.55 -2.47
C THR A 180 11.16 0.76 -1.90
N ILE A 181 10.94 -0.55 -1.75
CA ILE A 181 11.88 -1.50 -1.16
C ILE A 181 12.17 -2.60 -2.18
N PHE A 182 13.40 -3.10 -2.22
CA PHE A 182 13.74 -4.33 -2.93
C PHE A 182 14.22 -5.42 -1.96
N ASP A 183 14.06 -6.68 -2.36
CA ASP A 183 14.62 -7.83 -1.66
C ASP A 183 16.16 -7.73 -1.62
N LEU A 184 16.73 -7.80 -0.42
CA LEU A 184 18.16 -7.65 -0.15
C LEU A 184 19.03 -8.64 -0.94
N ASN A 185 18.54 -9.87 -1.10
CA ASN A 185 19.25 -10.98 -1.73
C ASN A 185 19.10 -10.92 -3.26
N LEU A 186 17.89 -10.61 -3.76
CA LEU A 186 17.58 -10.52 -5.19
C LEU A 186 18.07 -9.22 -5.84
N PHE A 187 18.14 -8.08 -5.13
CA PHE A 187 18.47 -6.78 -5.75
C PHE A 187 19.82 -6.75 -6.48
N LYS A 188 20.77 -7.58 -6.03
CA LYS A 188 22.10 -7.77 -6.66
C LYS A 188 22.03 -8.15 -8.14
N GLN A 189 20.95 -8.80 -8.59
CA GLN A 189 20.74 -9.07 -10.02
C GLN A 189 20.58 -7.77 -10.82
N PHE A 190 19.86 -6.78 -10.27
CA PHE A 190 19.62 -5.49 -10.93
C PHE A 190 20.84 -4.57 -10.85
N TYR A 191 21.45 -4.48 -9.67
CA TYR A 191 22.59 -3.60 -9.42
C TYR A 191 23.57 -4.30 -8.46
N PRO A 192 24.82 -4.59 -8.89
CA PRO A 192 25.81 -5.17 -7.99
C PRO A 192 26.25 -4.14 -6.95
N TYR A 193 26.22 -4.52 -5.67
CA TYR A 193 26.69 -3.73 -4.54
C TYR A 193 27.27 -4.68 -3.48
N GLU A 194 28.26 -4.20 -2.74
CA GLU A 194 28.89 -4.93 -1.64
C GLU A 194 28.20 -4.66 -0.31
N ALA A 195 28.26 -5.62 0.63
CA ALA A 195 27.61 -5.48 1.94
C ALA A 195 28.16 -4.30 2.76
N SER A 196 29.39 -3.86 2.50
CA SER A 196 30.00 -2.65 3.08
C SER A 196 29.40 -1.33 2.57
N GLN A 197 28.52 -1.38 1.56
CA GLN A 197 27.77 -0.23 1.04
C GLN A 197 26.34 -0.15 1.61
N LEU A 198 25.99 -1.02 2.56
CA LEU A 198 24.72 -0.98 3.28
C LEU A 198 24.87 -0.12 4.54
N GLU A 199 24.24 1.05 4.55
CA GLU A 199 24.10 1.87 5.74
C GLU A 199 22.85 1.41 6.53
N ARG A 200 22.98 1.24 7.85
CA ARG A 200 21.83 0.94 8.71
C ARG A 200 21.05 2.23 8.99
N THR A 201 19.79 2.26 8.59
CA THR A 201 18.90 3.41 8.77
C THR A 201 18.06 3.29 10.05
N ASP A 202 18.18 4.24 10.98
CA ASP A 202 17.33 4.29 12.19
C ASP A 202 15.83 4.56 11.90
N GLN A 203 15.49 4.74 10.62
CA GLN A 203 14.13 4.86 10.11
C GLN A 203 13.79 3.64 9.21
N PRO A 204 13.34 2.52 9.78
CA PRO A 204 12.51 1.59 9.01
C PRO A 204 11.30 2.37 8.45
N SER A 205 10.85 2.02 7.24
CA SER A 205 9.55 2.51 6.78
C SER A 205 8.47 2.10 7.78
N ALA A 206 7.39 2.86 7.90
CA ALA A 206 6.38 2.70 8.95
C ALA A 206 5.70 1.31 9.02
N GLY A 207 5.97 0.41 8.07
CA GLY A 207 5.51 -0.97 8.05
C GLY A 207 6.45 -2.03 8.67
N ILE A 208 7.75 -1.76 8.88
CA ILE A 208 8.79 -2.82 8.99
C ILE A 208 9.76 -2.57 10.15
N ALA A 209 9.25 -2.20 11.32
CA ALA A 209 10.07 -1.70 12.43
C ALA A 209 10.61 -2.75 13.42
N ASN A 210 9.99 -3.94 13.52
CA ASN A 210 10.16 -4.79 14.72
C ASN A 210 10.99 -6.06 14.55
N ASP A 211 11.18 -6.60 13.33
CA ASP A 211 11.73 -7.95 13.13
C ASP A 211 12.87 -8.04 12.08
N ALA A 212 13.18 -6.93 11.41
CA ALA A 212 14.23 -6.91 10.41
C ALA A 212 15.63 -6.81 11.06
N GLN A 213 16.31 -7.95 11.25
CA GLN A 213 17.76 -7.95 11.52
C GLN A 213 18.59 -7.64 10.25
N ASN A 214 17.99 -7.92 9.08
CA ASN A 214 18.56 -7.81 7.74
C ASN A 214 17.89 -6.69 6.92
N PHE A 215 18.15 -5.43 7.28
CA PHE A 215 17.83 -4.27 6.42
C PHE A 215 19.03 -3.33 6.28
N GLY A 216 19.01 -2.51 5.22
CA GLY A 216 19.92 -1.38 5.04
C GLY A 216 19.52 -0.51 3.84
N ALA A 217 20.13 0.66 3.74
CA ALA A 217 20.04 1.51 2.57
C ALA A 217 21.35 1.43 1.75
N ALA A 218 21.24 1.46 0.43
CA ALA A 218 22.37 1.56 -0.48
C ALA A 218 22.23 2.79 -1.37
N LEU A 219 23.23 3.68 -1.40
CA LEU A 219 23.22 4.84 -2.29
C LEU A 219 23.56 4.42 -3.73
N ILE A 220 22.57 4.41 -4.62
CA ILE A 220 22.72 3.99 -6.01
C ILE A 220 22.97 5.23 -6.90
N PRO A 221 24.17 5.43 -7.48
CA PRO A 221 24.51 6.64 -8.24
C PRO A 221 23.64 6.84 -9.49
N GLU A 222 23.23 5.74 -10.14
CA GLU A 222 22.26 5.76 -11.24
C GLU A 222 21.38 4.50 -11.26
N LEU A 223 20.06 4.69 -11.20
CA LEU A 223 19.08 3.62 -11.32
C LEU A 223 17.92 4.01 -12.24
N CYS A 224 17.60 3.16 -13.21
CA CYS A 224 16.44 3.32 -14.08
C CYS A 224 15.35 2.32 -13.70
N ILE A 225 14.16 2.80 -13.34
CA ILE A 225 12.98 1.95 -13.08
C ILE A 225 11.83 2.40 -13.99
N GLY A 226 11.43 1.51 -14.89
CA GLY A 226 10.48 1.84 -15.97
C GLY A 226 11.01 2.98 -16.84
N PRO A 227 10.27 4.08 -17.03
CA PRO A 227 10.71 5.26 -17.77
C PRO A 227 11.55 6.26 -16.95
N VAL A 228 11.65 6.10 -15.63
CA VAL A 228 12.31 7.09 -14.76
C VAL A 228 13.76 6.68 -14.52
N LYS A 229 14.68 7.58 -14.86
CA LYS A 229 16.07 7.59 -14.38
C LYS A 229 16.13 8.36 -13.06
N MET A 230 16.87 7.81 -12.10
CA MET A 230 17.15 8.39 -10.80
C MET A 230 18.67 8.43 -10.60
N THR A 231 19.17 9.48 -9.97
CA THR A 231 20.60 9.70 -9.69
C THR A 231 20.79 9.92 -8.20
N ASN A 232 21.85 9.34 -7.62
CA ASN A 232 22.13 9.32 -6.18
C ASN A 232 20.87 8.92 -5.38
N TYR A 233 20.28 7.79 -5.75
CA TYR A 233 19.06 7.29 -5.15
C TYR A 233 19.36 6.34 -4.01
N GLU A 234 19.01 6.72 -2.79
CA GLU A 234 18.97 5.85 -1.63
C GLU A 234 17.92 4.75 -1.86
N MET A 235 18.38 3.50 -2.00
CA MET A 235 17.52 2.33 -2.15
C MET A 235 17.41 1.58 -0.84
N LEU A 236 16.19 1.40 -0.32
CA LEU A 236 15.94 0.55 0.84
C LEU A 236 15.93 -0.92 0.42
N LEU A 237 16.72 -1.72 1.12
CA LEU A 237 16.91 -3.14 0.89
C LEU A 237 16.57 -3.90 2.18
N ILE A 238 15.66 -4.87 2.06
CA ILE A 238 15.14 -5.64 3.19
C ILE A 238 15.08 -7.10 2.76
N ASP A 239 15.46 -8.02 3.65
CA ASP A 239 15.34 -9.44 3.41
C ASP A 239 13.86 -9.88 3.35
N LEU A 240 13.41 -10.41 2.20
CA LEU A 240 12.05 -10.90 2.02
C LEU A 240 12.00 -12.43 1.91
N GLU A 241 13.05 -13.16 2.32
CA GLU A 241 13.12 -14.64 2.19
C GLU A 241 11.89 -15.33 2.79
N HIS A 242 11.40 -14.89 3.95
CA HIS A 242 10.19 -15.46 4.55
C HIS A 242 8.93 -15.26 3.68
N ILE A 243 8.77 -14.08 3.08
CA ILE A 243 7.62 -13.75 2.22
C ILE A 243 7.74 -14.52 0.89
N ASN A 244 8.92 -14.53 0.27
CA ASN A 244 9.20 -15.31 -0.93
C ASN A 244 9.02 -16.82 -0.70
N SER A 245 9.35 -17.33 0.50
CA SER A 245 9.06 -18.70 0.91
C SER A 245 7.57 -19.01 1.04
N LEU A 246 6.76 -18.05 1.51
CA LEU A 246 5.30 -18.19 1.55
C LEU A 246 4.69 -18.17 0.14
N TYR A 247 5.17 -17.29 -0.74
CA TYR A 247 4.72 -17.23 -2.14
C TYR A 247 5.05 -18.53 -2.89
N SER A 248 6.26 -19.06 -2.70
CA SER A 248 6.67 -20.35 -3.27
C SER A 248 5.80 -21.52 -2.80
N LYS A 249 5.32 -21.52 -1.54
CA LYS A 249 4.39 -22.55 -1.01
C LYS A 249 2.98 -22.47 -1.59
N LEU A 250 2.65 -21.39 -2.31
CA LEU A 250 1.34 -21.11 -2.91
C LEU A 250 1.38 -21.11 -4.45
N ASP A 251 2.46 -21.64 -5.05
CA ASP A 251 2.74 -21.59 -6.49
C ASP A 251 2.72 -20.16 -7.09
N LEU A 252 2.94 -19.13 -6.25
CA LEU A 252 2.99 -17.73 -6.66
C LEU A 252 4.40 -17.32 -7.13
N PRO A 253 4.53 -16.41 -8.11
CA PRO A 253 5.82 -15.93 -8.56
C PRO A 253 6.53 -15.12 -7.46
N PRO A 254 7.87 -15.24 -7.32
CA PRO A 254 8.61 -14.48 -6.33
C PRO A 254 8.51 -12.97 -6.57
N ILE A 255 8.62 -12.22 -5.47
CA ILE A 255 8.60 -10.76 -5.43
C ILE A 255 10.03 -10.24 -5.30
N ASP A 256 10.38 -9.32 -6.18
CA ASP A 256 11.66 -8.60 -6.15
C ASP A 256 11.61 -7.39 -5.20
N GLY A 257 10.41 -6.99 -4.74
CA GLY A 257 10.22 -5.89 -3.81
C GLY A 257 8.80 -5.31 -3.74
N LEU A 258 8.68 -4.19 -3.02
CA LEU A 258 7.46 -3.40 -2.85
C LEU A 258 7.60 -2.05 -3.57
N LEU A 259 6.65 -1.73 -4.45
CA LEU A 259 6.56 -0.45 -5.17
C LEU A 259 5.73 0.55 -4.34
N GLY A 260 6.42 1.41 -3.60
CA GLY A 260 5.85 2.40 -2.69
C GLY A 260 5.47 3.73 -3.33
N ASN A 261 4.88 4.62 -2.51
CA ASN A 261 4.36 5.91 -2.96
C ASN A 261 5.45 6.87 -3.49
N ASP A 262 6.65 6.87 -2.90
CA ASP A 262 7.83 7.61 -3.37
C ASP A 262 8.04 7.51 -4.89
N LEU A 263 8.04 6.27 -5.40
CA LEU A 263 8.30 5.96 -6.79
C LEU A 263 7.01 6.04 -7.60
N LEU A 264 5.83 5.71 -7.05
CA LEU A 264 4.54 5.95 -7.72
C LEU A 264 4.31 7.45 -8.01
N PHE A 265 4.70 8.35 -7.10
CA PHE A 265 4.71 9.80 -7.34
C PHE A 265 5.74 10.21 -8.39
N LYS A 266 6.99 9.74 -8.27
CA LYS A 266 8.07 10.07 -9.23
C LYS A 266 7.77 9.57 -10.65
N LEU A 267 7.21 8.36 -10.76
CA LEU A 267 6.65 7.75 -11.97
C LEU A 267 5.37 8.44 -12.48
N LYS A 268 4.75 9.34 -11.69
CA LYS A 268 3.47 10.00 -12.01
C LYS A 268 2.38 8.96 -12.36
N ALA A 269 2.37 7.86 -11.59
CA ALA A 269 1.68 6.61 -11.85
C ALA A 269 0.14 6.72 -11.89
N SER A 270 -0.49 5.66 -12.38
CA SER A 270 -1.93 5.60 -12.59
C SER A 270 -2.46 4.17 -12.47
N LEU A 271 -2.67 3.71 -11.24
CA LEU A 271 -3.10 2.36 -10.85
C LEU A 271 -4.60 2.16 -11.05
N SER A 272 -4.99 1.31 -12.01
CA SER A 272 -6.39 1.12 -12.42
C SER A 272 -6.92 -0.25 -12.03
N PHE A 273 -7.53 -0.34 -10.84
CA PHE A 273 -8.15 -1.57 -10.32
C PHE A 273 -9.24 -2.09 -11.27
N LYS A 274 -10.11 -1.22 -11.81
CA LYS A 274 -11.14 -1.62 -12.81
C LYS A 274 -10.64 -2.47 -13.98
N SER A 275 -9.38 -2.29 -14.38
CA SER A 275 -8.82 -2.86 -15.61
C SER A 275 -7.46 -3.50 -15.40
N HIS A 276 -7.16 -3.89 -14.15
CA HIS A 276 -5.91 -4.45 -13.65
C HIS A 276 -4.70 -3.92 -14.44
N SER A 277 -4.48 -2.60 -14.39
CA SER A 277 -3.41 -1.95 -15.18
C SER A 277 -2.75 -0.78 -14.47
N LEU A 278 -1.42 -0.85 -14.30
CA LEU A 278 -0.57 0.29 -13.99
C LEU A 278 -0.37 1.07 -15.29
N ARG A 279 -0.50 2.39 -15.22
CA ARG A 279 -0.20 3.29 -16.33
C ARG A 279 0.90 4.25 -15.92
N LEU A 280 1.87 4.43 -16.81
CA LEU A 280 2.98 5.34 -16.66
C LEU A 280 2.89 6.35 -17.82
N PRO A 281 3.09 7.66 -17.59
CA PRO A 281 3.32 8.57 -18.69
C PRO A 281 4.62 8.17 -19.39
N PHE A 282 4.62 8.20 -20.72
CA PHE A 282 5.87 8.15 -21.47
C PHE A 282 6.71 9.40 -21.15
N PRO A 283 8.05 9.29 -21.10
CA PRO A 283 8.89 10.44 -21.34
C PRO A 283 8.68 10.90 -22.78
N HIS A 284 8.73 12.22 -22.99
CA HIS A 284 8.90 12.82 -24.30
C HIS A 284 10.40 12.91 -24.60
#